data_AF-A0A3N5R5A3-F1
#
_entry.id   AF-A0A3N5R5A3-F1
#
_cell.length_a   1.000
_cell.length_b   1.000
_cell.length_c   1.000
_cell.angle_alpha   90.00
_cell.angle_beta   90.00
_cell.angle_gamma   90.00
#
_symmetry.space_group_name_H-M   'P 1'
#
loop_
_entity.id
_entity.type
_entity.pdbx_description
1 polymer ?
#
loop_
_entity_poly.entity_id
_entity_poly.type
_entity_poly.pdbx_seq_one_letter_code
_entity_poly.pdbx_strand_id
1 'polypeptide(L)'
;MHATTELSGLNRDRKAAFPMLVVASEFLVLAAVVALAGTYLARAADQIAEITRFGRLLIGSVLLAAATSLPEMTVDLSAVRQWMPDLAVGDLLGSSLMNLSILAILDLAHRSAGKMLSREA
;
A
#
# COMPACT_ATOMS: atom_id res chain seq x y z
N MET A 1 32.91 -39.42 2.97
CA MET A 1 32.60 -37.99 3.21
C MET A 1 31.97 -37.30 1.99
N HIS A 2 31.18 -38.00 1.16
CA HIS A 2 30.55 -37.42 -0.05
C HIS A 2 29.02 -37.59 -0.10
N ALA A 3 28.41 -38.43 0.75
CA ALA A 3 26.95 -38.65 0.76
C ALA A 3 26.15 -37.67 1.66
N THR A 4 26.82 -36.95 2.56
CA THR A 4 26.17 -36.02 3.50
C THR A 4 25.87 -34.65 2.91
N THR A 5 26.55 -34.27 1.82
CA THR A 5 26.35 -32.97 1.15
C THR A 5 25.06 -32.97 0.32
N GLU A 6 24.75 -34.07 -0.35
CA GLU A 6 23.55 -34.24 -1.20
C GLU A 6 22.24 -34.22 -0.39
N LEU A 7 22.22 -34.86 0.78
CA LEU A 7 21.04 -34.86 1.68
C LEU A 7 20.79 -33.49 2.33
N SER A 8 21.82 -32.64 2.41
CA SER A 8 21.69 -31.27 2.93
C SER A 8 21.06 -30.32 1.91
N GLY A 9 21.23 -30.57 0.60
CA GLY A 9 20.63 -29.80 -0.50
C GLY A 9 19.12 -30.06 -0.64
N LEU A 10 18.70 -31.33 -0.64
CA LEU A 10 17.28 -31.72 -0.75
C LEU A 10 16.41 -31.20 0.41
N ASN A 11 16.98 -31.05 1.61
CA ASN A 11 16.28 -30.49 2.77
C ASN A 11 16.22 -28.95 2.74
N ARG A 12 17.20 -28.28 2.11
CA ARG A 12 17.26 -26.82 1.97
C ARG A 12 16.17 -26.31 1.02
N ASP A 13 15.90 -27.03 -0.06
CA ASP A 13 14.89 -26.65 -1.05
C ASP A 13 13.45 -26.96 -0.59
N ARG A 14 13.22 -28.07 0.13
CA ARG A 14 11.91 -28.33 0.76
C ARG A 14 11.62 -27.33 1.88
N LYS A 15 12.62 -26.95 2.67
CA LYS A 15 12.49 -25.86 3.65
C LYS A 15 12.43 -24.47 3.03
N ALA A 16 12.63 -24.30 1.72
CA ALA A 16 12.48 -23.03 1.01
C ALA A 16 11.11 -22.90 0.30
N ALA A 17 10.52 -24.00 -0.16
CA ALA A 17 9.19 -24.01 -0.77
C ALA A 17 8.03 -23.90 0.25
N PHE A 18 8.13 -24.59 1.39
CA PHE A 18 7.14 -24.50 2.47
C PHE A 18 7.04 -23.11 3.15
N PRO A 19 8.13 -22.34 3.39
CA PRO A 19 8.00 -20.98 3.89
C PRO A 19 7.49 -20.01 2.83
N MET A 20 7.76 -20.22 1.54
CA MET A 20 7.29 -19.30 0.51
C MET A 20 5.76 -19.32 0.38
N LEU A 21 5.15 -20.51 0.49
CA LEU A 21 3.69 -20.62 0.50
C LEU A 21 3.07 -20.00 1.76
N VAL A 22 3.70 -20.18 2.92
CA VAL A 22 3.25 -19.59 4.19
C VAL A 22 3.34 -18.06 4.12
N VAL A 23 4.48 -17.51 3.70
CA VAL A 23 4.68 -16.07 3.54
C VAL A 23 3.70 -15.49 2.51
N ALA A 24 3.46 -16.19 1.39
CA ALA A 24 2.48 -15.76 0.40
C ALA A 24 1.06 -15.75 0.98
N SER A 25 0.68 -16.77 1.76
CA SER A 25 -0.63 -16.84 2.40
C SER A 25 -0.81 -15.74 3.45
N GLU A 26 0.22 -15.47 4.25
CA GLU A 26 0.22 -14.41 5.25
C GLU A 26 0.12 -13.03 4.59
N PHE A 27 0.90 -12.80 3.52
CA PHE A 27 0.81 -11.59 2.72
C PHE A 27 -0.59 -11.37 2.15
N LEU A 28 -1.22 -12.41 1.59
CA LEU A 28 -2.57 -12.32 1.03
C LEU A 28 -3.62 -12.00 2.10
N VAL A 29 -3.50 -12.61 3.29
CA VAL A 29 -4.40 -12.33 4.42
C VAL A 29 -4.23 -10.87 4.87
N LEU A 30 -3.00 -10.40 5.05
CA LEU A 30 -2.73 -9.01 5.43
C LEU A 30 -3.21 -8.02 4.38
N ALA A 31 -2.98 -8.31 3.09
CA ALA A 31 -3.46 -7.50 1.98
C ALA A 31 -5.00 -7.40 1.98
N ALA A 32 -5.70 -8.50 2.22
CA ALA A 32 -7.15 -8.51 2.35
C ALA A 32 -7.63 -7.68 3.55
N VAL A 33 -6.96 -7.80 4.70
CA VAL A 33 -7.26 -6.99 5.89
C VAL A 33 -7.08 -5.51 5.60
N VAL A 34 -5.99 -5.11 4.94
CA VAL A 34 -5.74 -3.71 4.56
C VAL A 34 -6.81 -3.21 3.59
N ALA A 35 -7.21 -4.00 2.59
CA ALA A 35 -8.26 -3.62 1.64
C ALA A 35 -9.63 -3.41 2.32
N LEU A 36 -9.99 -4.31 3.25
CA LEU A 36 -11.22 -4.18 4.03
C LEU A 36 -11.16 -2.98 4.98
N ALA A 37 -10.03 -2.77 5.65
CA ALA A 37 -9.81 -1.64 6.54
C ALA A 37 -9.91 -0.31 5.78
N GLY A 38 -9.33 -0.21 4.58
CA GLY A 38 -9.46 0.98 3.71
C GLY A 38 -10.90 1.28 3.32
N THR A 39 -11.68 0.24 3.02
CA THR A 39 -13.12 0.39 2.72
C THR A 39 -13.90 0.89 3.94
N TYR A 40 -13.59 0.37 5.13
CA TYR A 40 -14.22 0.82 6.37
C TYR A 40 -13.83 2.26 6.71
N LEU A 41 -12.55 2.61 6.52
CA LEU A 41 -12.04 3.96 6.73
C LEU A 41 -12.74 4.97 5.83
N ALA A 42 -12.96 4.66 4.55
CA ALA A 42 -13.69 5.54 3.63
C ALA A 42 -15.12 5.82 4.13
N ARG A 43 -15.83 4.79 4.60
CA ARG A 43 -17.19 4.96 5.18
C ARG A 43 -17.17 5.77 6.46
N ALA A 44 -16.18 5.55 7.33
CA ALA A 44 -16.00 6.35 8.54
C ALA A 44 -15.68 7.81 8.21
N ALA A 45 -14.87 8.07 7.17
CA ALA A 45 -14.57 9.41 6.67
C ALA A 45 -15.83 10.15 6.22
N ASP A 46 -16.72 9.48 5.49
CA ASP A 46 -18.00 10.06 5.08
C ASP A 46 -18.88 10.42 6.28
N GLN A 47 -18.98 9.55 7.29
CA GLN A 47 -19.72 9.82 8.52
C GLN A 47 -19.13 11.00 9.30
N ILE A 48 -17.81 11.06 9.42
CA ILE A 48 -17.12 12.18 10.09
C ILE A 48 -17.38 13.48 9.33
N ALA A 49 -17.33 13.46 7.99
CA ALA A 49 -17.63 14.63 7.17
C ALA A 49 -19.07 15.14 7.38
N GLU A 50 -20.04 14.22 7.49
CA GLU A 50 -21.44 14.58 7.76
C GLU A 50 -21.63 15.25 9.12
N ILE A 51 -21.01 14.71 10.18
CA ILE A 51 -21.13 15.25 11.54
C ILE A 51 -20.40 16.59 11.69
N THR A 52 -19.20 16.69 11.12
CA THR A 52 -18.35 17.89 11.24
C THR A 52 -18.76 19.02 10.30
N ARG A 53 -19.63 18.74 9.30
CA ARG A 53 -19.97 19.63 8.18
C ARG A 53 -18.76 20.08 7.36
N PHE A 54 -17.61 19.42 7.51
CA PHE A 54 -16.50 19.57 6.59
C PHE A 54 -16.82 18.82 5.29
N GLY A 55 -16.36 19.35 4.16
CA GLY A 55 -16.59 18.70 2.88
C GLY A 55 -16.02 17.27 2.86
N ARG A 56 -16.79 16.31 2.34
CA ARG A 56 -16.37 14.90 2.18
C ARG A 56 -14.99 14.76 1.54
N LEU A 57 -14.68 15.62 0.57
CA LEU A 57 -13.38 15.63 -0.09
C LEU A 57 -12.22 15.95 0.85
N LEU A 58 -12.39 16.91 1.78
CA LEU A 58 -11.33 17.29 2.73
C LEU A 58 -11.06 16.19 3.75
N ILE A 59 -12.13 15.67 4.38
CA ILE A 59 -11.98 14.63 5.40
C ILE A 59 -11.50 13.32 4.75
N GLY A 60 -12.05 12.97 3.59
CA GLY A 60 -11.62 11.83 2.80
C GLY A 60 -10.16 11.93 2.37
N SER A 61 -9.70 13.08 1.87
CA SER A 61 -8.30 13.24 1.44
C SER A 61 -7.32 13.21 2.60
N VAL A 62 -7.64 13.82 3.74
CA VAL A 62 -6.78 13.80 4.93
C VAL A 62 -6.68 12.39 5.51
N LEU A 63 -7.80 11.69 5.65
CA LEU A 63 -7.80 10.32 6.18
C LEU A 63 -7.16 9.33 5.21
N LEU A 64 -7.38 9.49 3.90
CA LEU A 64 -6.69 8.70 2.88
C LEU A 64 -5.19 8.93 2.96
N ALA A 65 -4.73 10.19 3.00
CA ALA A 65 -3.31 10.52 3.12
C ALA A 65 -2.69 9.92 4.38
N ALA A 66 -3.36 10.03 5.53
CA ALA A 66 -2.88 9.44 6.78
C ALA A 66 -2.79 7.91 6.69
N ALA A 67 -3.81 7.26 6.15
CA ALA A 67 -3.85 5.80 6.03
C ALA A 67 -2.84 5.25 5.04
N THR A 68 -2.57 5.97 3.95
CA THR A 68 -1.54 5.59 3.00
C THR A 68 -0.16 5.79 3.58
N SER A 69 0.09 6.85 4.37
CA SER A 69 1.42 7.24 4.93
C SER A 69 1.86 6.50 6.20
N LEU A 70 0.93 5.89 6.93
CA LEU A 70 1.20 5.15 8.17
C LEU A 70 2.15 3.94 7.96
N PRO A 71 1.95 3.10 6.92
CA PRO A 71 2.88 2.03 6.57
C PRO A 71 4.30 2.51 6.27
N GLU A 72 4.49 3.57 5.48
CA GLU A 72 5.81 4.12 5.13
C GLU A 72 6.50 4.66 6.38
N MET A 73 5.78 5.39 7.25
CA MET A 73 6.35 5.82 8.53
C MET A 73 6.88 4.64 9.35
N THR A 74 6.24 3.47 9.25
CA THR A 74 6.68 2.24 9.93
C THR A 74 7.95 1.66 9.27
N VAL A 75 8.03 1.67 7.94
CA VAL A 75 9.22 1.26 7.17
C VAL A 75 10.40 2.20 7.43
N ASP A 76 10.19 3.51 7.31
CA ASP A 76 11.19 4.55 7.56
C ASP A 76 11.76 4.47 8.98
N LEU A 77 10.89 4.33 9.99
CA LEU A 77 11.33 4.20 11.37
C LEU A 77 12.16 2.92 11.56
N SER A 78 11.80 1.83 10.89
CA SER A 78 12.55 0.58 10.93
C SER A 78 13.89 0.69 10.22
N ALA A 79 13.97 1.41 9.10
CA ALA A 79 15.19 1.64 8.34
C ALA A 79 16.18 2.54 9.09
N VAL A 80 15.70 3.62 9.70
CA VAL A 80 16.52 4.50 10.55
C VAL A 80 17.05 3.76 11.76
N ARG A 81 16.24 2.91 12.42
CA ARG A 81 16.68 2.06 13.53
C ARG A 81 17.77 1.05 13.13
N GLN A 82 17.80 0.66 11.86
CA GLN A 82 18.79 -0.25 11.29
C GLN A 82 20.03 0.49 10.75
N TRP A 83 20.16 1.79 10.97
CA TRP A 83 21.24 2.63 10.45
C TRP A 83 21.32 2.66 8.91
N MET A 84 20.16 2.53 8.25
CA MET A 84 20.01 2.57 6.79
C MET A 84 19.20 3.80 6.35
N PRO A 85 19.70 5.04 6.54
CA PRO A 85 18.95 6.25 6.21
C PRO A 85 18.68 6.39 4.70
N ASP A 86 19.57 5.87 3.85
CA ASP A 86 19.38 5.90 2.39
C ASP A 86 18.15 5.10 1.95
N LEU A 87 17.83 4.01 2.68
CA LEU A 87 16.62 3.22 2.43
C LEU A 87 15.36 3.98 2.80
N ALA A 88 15.37 4.71 3.92
CA ALA A 88 14.24 5.55 4.34
C ALA A 88 13.96 6.67 3.32
N VAL A 89 15.02 7.33 2.83
CA VAL A 89 14.87 8.35 1.77
C VAL A 89 14.32 7.72 0.48
N GLY A 90 14.80 6.53 0.13
CA GLY A 90 14.30 5.78 -1.02
C GLY A 90 12.82 5.41 -0.91
N ASP A 91 12.38 4.94 0.25
CA ASP A 91 10.98 4.59 0.53
C ASP A 91 10.07 5.81 0.43
N LEU A 92 10.45 6.91 1.08
CA LEU A 92 9.69 8.16 1.10
C LEU A 92 9.47 8.74 -0.32
N LEU A 93 10.52 8.78 -1.12
CA LEU A 93 10.45 9.27 -2.51
C LEU A 93 9.71 8.29 -3.42
N GLY A 94 9.95 6.98 -3.22
CA GLY A 94 9.32 5.91 -3.98
C GLY A 94 7.80 5.86 -3.77
N SER A 95 7.33 5.92 -2.52
CA SER A 95 5.90 5.95 -2.21
C SER A 95 5.22 7.18 -2.80
N SER A 96 5.83 8.36 -2.66
CA SER A 96 5.30 9.60 -3.26
C SER A 96 5.12 9.48 -4.78
N LEU A 97 6.12 8.90 -5.46
CA LEU A 97 6.05 8.66 -6.90
C LEU A 97 4.98 7.62 -7.25
N MET A 98 4.82 6.55 -6.47
CA MET A 98 3.77 5.55 -6.69
C MET A 98 2.38 6.12 -6.49
N ASN A 99 2.16 6.92 -5.45
CA ASN A 99 0.88 7.59 -5.22
C ASN A 99 0.49 8.49 -6.40
N LEU A 100 1.43 9.30 -6.90
CA LEU A 100 1.20 10.11 -8.10
C LEU A 100 0.96 9.26 -9.35
N SER A 101 1.69 8.15 -9.51
CA SER A 101 1.53 7.24 -10.63
C SER A 101 0.16 6.56 -10.62
N ILE A 102 -0.32 6.11 -9.46
CA ILE A 102 -1.65 5.53 -9.30
C ILE A 102 -2.72 6.54 -9.67
N LEU A 103 -2.60 7.79 -9.19
CA LEU A 103 -3.54 8.86 -9.54
C LEU A 103 -3.52 9.18 -11.04
N ALA A 104 -2.34 9.25 -11.65
CA ALA A 104 -2.20 9.49 -13.10
C ALA A 104 -2.81 8.34 -13.94
N ILE A 105 -2.59 7.09 -13.53
CA ILE A 105 -3.21 5.93 -14.17
C ILE A 105 -4.72 5.95 -13.98
N LEU A 106 -5.20 6.28 -12.78
CA LEU A 106 -6.62 6.36 -12.49
C LEU A 106 -7.31 7.42 -13.34
N ASP A 107 -6.71 8.61 -13.48
CA ASP A 107 -7.19 9.70 -14.33
C ASP A 107 -7.20 9.32 -15.81
N LEU A 108 -6.14 8.64 -16.28
CA LEU A 108 -6.07 8.14 -17.66
C LEU A 108 -7.10 7.04 -17.92
N ALA A 109 -7.30 6.12 -16.98
CA ALA A 109 -8.25 5.01 -17.09
C ALA A 109 -9.70 5.48 -16.96
N HIS A 110 -9.96 6.49 -16.14
CA HIS A 110 -11.26 7.11 -15.95
C HIS A 110 -11.39 8.43 -16.67
N ARG A 111 -10.75 8.61 -17.85
CA ARG A 111 -10.93 9.80 -18.69
C ARG A 111 -12.42 10.13 -18.72
N SER A 112 -12.77 11.19 -17.99
CA SER A 112 -14.14 11.64 -17.92
C SER A 112 -14.49 12.07 -19.33
N ALA A 113 -15.20 11.22 -20.05
CA ALA A 113 -15.88 11.56 -21.29
C ALA A 113 -17.09 12.48 -21.02
N GLY A 114 -17.05 13.26 -19.93
CA GLY A 114 -18.03 14.25 -19.54
C GLY A 114 -17.59 15.62 -20.05
N LYS A 115 -18.03 15.94 -21.26
CA LYS A 115 -18.30 17.28 -21.82
C LYS A 115 -18.34 18.40 -20.75
N MET A 116 -17.19 18.90 -20.31
CA MET A 116 -17.11 20.03 -19.37
C MET A 116 -17.04 21.39 -20.08
N LEU A 117 -17.12 21.40 -21.41
CA LEU A 117 -17.12 22.59 -22.26
C LEU A 117 -18.29 22.67 -23.26
N SER A 118 -19.29 21.78 -23.18
CA SER A 118 -20.56 21.99 -23.91
C SER A 118 -21.46 22.90 -23.09
N ARG A 119 -21.04 24.15 -22.90
CA ARG A 119 -21.94 25.21 -22.50
C ARG A 119 -22.74 25.53 -23.77
N GLU A 120 -24.04 25.23 -23.75
CA GLU A 120 -24.96 25.72 -24.77
C GLU A 120 -24.78 27.24 -24.90
N ALA A 121 -24.45 27.67 -26.10
CA ALA A 121 -24.56 29.04 -26.59
C ALA A 121 -25.02 28.96 -28.04
#